data_AF-A0A925F9W1-F1
#
_entry.id   AF-A0A925F9W1-F1
#
_cell.length_a   1.000
_cell.length_b   1.000
_cell.length_c   1.000
_cell.angle_alpha   90.00
_cell.angle_beta   90.00
_cell.angle_gamma   90.00
#
_symmetry.space_group_name_H-M   'P 1'
#
loop_
_entity.id
_entity.type
_entity.pdbx_description
1 polymer ?
#
loop_
_entity_poly.entity_id
_entity_poly.type
_entity_poly.pdbx_seq_one_letter_code
_entity_poly.pdbx_strand_id
1 'polypeptide(L)'
;MPHTNLLRHRLFHQHLAETTFTKPEQIVSHLGAMQAQEWAHAKWAIGLRIPGLTDADVEAAFNAGTILRTHVLRPTWHFVSPADIRWLLALSGPRVQAGNAFMYRKTELDDALFRRCHAVFTRALEGGKHLTRSALQLALAGAGIQAEGQRLGYVMM
;
A
#
# COMPACT_ATOMS: atom_id res chain seq x y z
N MET A 1 9.50 27.82 -19.06
CA MET A 1 10.72 26.98 -19.05
C MET A 1 10.73 26.11 -20.29
N PRO A 2 11.87 25.92 -20.97
CA PRO A 2 12.02 24.94 -22.06
C PRO A 2 11.69 23.52 -21.57
N HIS A 3 11.08 22.69 -22.43
CA HIS A 3 10.73 21.30 -22.10
C HIS A 3 11.93 20.50 -21.58
N THR A 4 13.11 20.72 -22.14
CA THR A 4 14.37 20.07 -21.73
C THR A 4 14.73 20.35 -20.27
N ASN A 5 14.46 21.55 -19.76
CA ASN A 5 14.73 21.89 -18.37
C ASN A 5 13.79 21.14 -17.43
N LEU A 6 12.49 21.06 -17.78
CA LEU A 6 11.52 20.29 -17.00
C LEU A 6 11.89 18.80 -16.92
N LEU A 7 12.33 18.20 -18.02
CA LEU A 7 12.76 16.80 -18.04
C LEU A 7 13.96 16.56 -17.13
N ARG A 8 14.96 17.45 -17.17
CA ARG A 8 16.12 17.38 -16.26
C ARG A 8 15.70 17.50 -14.79
N HIS A 9 14.83 18.45 -14.47
CA HIS A 9 14.29 18.59 -13.11
C HIS A 9 13.53 17.34 -12.67
N ARG A 10 12.74 16.71 -13.55
CA ARG A 10 12.05 15.46 -13.22
C ARG A 10 13.01 14.31 -12.95
N LEU A 11 14.05 14.13 -13.78
CA LEU A 11 15.04 13.08 -13.56
C LEU A 11 15.79 13.29 -12.24
N PHE A 12 16.15 14.53 -11.93
CA PHE A 12 16.80 14.90 -10.67
C PHE A 12 15.88 14.65 -9.47
N HIS A 13 14.68 15.21 -9.46
CA HIS A 13 13.72 15.05 -8.37
C HIS A 13 13.11 13.65 -8.25
N GLN A 14 13.27 12.79 -9.26
CA GLN A 14 12.93 11.38 -9.15
C GLN A 14 14.12 10.50 -8.79
N HIS A 15 15.27 11.09 -8.46
CA HIS A 15 16.49 10.39 -8.08
C HIS A 15 16.99 9.39 -9.15
N LEU A 16 16.75 9.70 -10.42
CA LEU A 16 17.22 8.90 -11.56
C LEU A 16 18.55 9.42 -12.14
N ALA A 17 18.83 10.71 -11.97
CA ALA A 17 20.09 11.31 -12.42
C ALA A 17 21.15 11.31 -11.32
N GLU A 18 20.75 11.67 -10.10
CA GLU A 18 21.63 11.76 -8.93
C GLU A 18 20.79 11.50 -7.67
N THR A 19 21.41 10.94 -6.65
CA THR A 19 20.78 10.73 -5.36
C THR A 19 21.77 10.95 -4.24
N THR A 20 21.27 11.47 -3.11
CA THR A 20 21.97 11.49 -1.82
C THR A 20 21.38 10.47 -0.85
N PHE A 21 20.33 9.76 -1.27
CA PHE A 21 19.69 8.74 -0.45
C PHE A 21 20.49 7.45 -0.47
N THR A 22 20.48 6.78 0.67
CA THR A 22 21.22 5.54 0.93
C THR A 22 20.32 4.42 1.42
N LYS A 23 19.04 4.70 1.68
CA LYS A 23 18.07 3.73 2.18
C LYS A 23 16.80 3.64 1.32
N PRO A 24 16.22 2.44 1.15
CA PRO A 24 15.00 2.22 0.37
C PRO A 24 13.84 3.15 0.74
N GLU A 25 13.56 3.32 2.03
CA GLU A 25 12.42 4.07 2.54
C GLU A 25 12.48 5.58 2.22
N GLN A 26 13.69 6.12 2.01
CA GLN A 26 13.86 7.52 1.63
C GLN A 26 13.29 7.80 0.24
N ILE A 27 13.48 6.87 -0.70
CA ILE A 27 12.91 6.96 -2.05
C ILE A 27 11.38 6.90 -1.99
N VAL A 28 10.84 5.95 -1.22
CA VAL A 28 9.38 5.78 -1.08
C VAL A 28 8.74 7.03 -0.46
N SER A 29 9.32 7.56 0.62
CA SER A 29 8.83 8.77 1.29
C SER A 29 8.93 9.99 0.38
N HIS A 30 10.05 10.17 -0.33
CA HIS A 30 10.26 11.30 -1.23
C HIS A 30 9.28 11.30 -2.42
N LEU A 31 9.00 10.13 -2.98
CA LEU A 31 8.02 10.00 -4.07
C LEU A 31 6.57 9.99 -3.59
N GLY A 32 6.34 9.91 -2.28
CA GLY A 32 5.03 9.88 -1.61
C GLY A 32 4.29 8.54 -1.76
N ALA A 33 4.24 7.99 -2.98
CA ALA A 33 3.72 6.65 -3.24
C ALA A 33 4.35 6.07 -4.51
N MET A 34 4.69 4.78 -4.49
CA MET A 34 5.22 4.07 -5.67
C MET A 34 4.34 2.87 -6.00
N GLN A 35 3.92 2.74 -7.26
CA GLN A 35 3.09 1.62 -7.67
C GLN A 35 3.82 0.28 -7.44
N ALA A 36 3.11 -0.69 -6.83
CA ALA A 36 3.68 -1.93 -6.32
C ALA A 36 2.75 -3.14 -6.51
N GLN A 37 1.99 -3.18 -7.61
CA GLN A 37 1.25 -4.39 -8.00
C GLN A 37 2.21 -5.55 -8.25
N GLU A 38 3.24 -5.29 -9.06
CA GLU A 38 4.29 -6.25 -9.36
C GLU A 38 5.48 -6.03 -8.43
N TRP A 39 5.69 -6.99 -7.53
CA TRP A 39 6.68 -6.90 -6.45
C TRP A 39 8.11 -6.65 -6.96
N ALA A 40 8.56 -7.45 -7.93
CA ALA A 40 9.91 -7.35 -8.47
C ALA A 40 10.17 -5.99 -9.15
N HIS A 41 9.21 -5.48 -9.92
CA HIS A 41 9.32 -4.18 -10.58
C HIS A 41 9.38 -3.03 -9.57
N ALA A 42 8.60 -3.12 -8.49
CA ALA A 42 8.60 -2.10 -7.44
C ALA A 42 9.94 -2.04 -6.69
N LYS A 43 10.52 -3.21 -6.35
CA LYS A 43 11.87 -3.29 -5.76
C LYS A 43 12.93 -2.75 -6.72
N TRP A 44 12.87 -3.15 -7.99
CA TRP A 44 13.78 -2.63 -9.03
C TRP A 44 13.71 -1.11 -9.15
N ALA A 45 12.50 -0.54 -9.11
CA ALA A 45 12.32 0.91 -9.18
C ALA A 45 13.00 1.65 -8.01
N ILE A 46 13.04 1.04 -6.81
CA ILE A 46 13.80 1.60 -5.68
C ILE A 46 15.30 1.46 -5.95
N GLY A 47 15.77 0.25 -6.30
CA GLY A 47 17.20 -0.04 -6.52
C GLY A 47 17.84 0.82 -7.62
N LEU A 48 17.11 1.10 -8.71
CA LEU A 48 17.57 1.96 -9.80
C LEU A 48 17.98 3.37 -9.32
N ARG A 49 17.42 3.84 -8.20
CA ARG A 49 17.61 5.20 -7.69
C ARG A 49 18.66 5.30 -6.60
N ILE A 50 19.25 4.20 -6.14
CA ILE A 50 20.27 4.16 -5.09
C ILE A 50 21.42 3.25 -5.55
N PRO A 51 22.57 3.81 -5.97
CA PRO A 51 23.74 3.02 -6.34
C PRO A 51 24.22 2.12 -5.20
N GLY A 52 24.53 0.86 -5.51
CA GLY A 52 25.03 -0.12 -4.54
C GLY A 52 23.96 -0.78 -3.67
N LEU A 53 22.69 -0.38 -3.79
CA LEU A 53 21.59 -1.04 -3.09
C LEU A 53 21.35 -2.45 -3.64
N THR A 54 21.12 -3.40 -2.75
CA THR A 54 20.77 -4.78 -3.11
C THR A 54 19.26 -5.03 -2.99
N ASP A 55 18.79 -6.10 -3.61
CA ASP A 55 17.40 -6.55 -3.46
C ASP A 55 17.05 -6.88 -2.00
N ALA A 56 18.01 -7.47 -1.27
CA ALA A 56 17.85 -7.82 0.15
C ALA A 56 17.67 -6.60 1.05
N ASP A 57 18.29 -5.45 0.71
CA ASP A 57 18.12 -4.21 1.48
C ASP A 57 16.67 -3.70 1.38
N VAL A 58 16.05 -3.81 0.20
CA VAL A 58 14.64 -3.42 0.00
C VAL A 58 13.71 -4.36 0.76
N GLU A 59 13.98 -5.68 0.74
CA GLU A 59 13.21 -6.65 1.51
C GLU A 59 13.34 -6.44 3.01
N ALA A 60 14.55 -6.11 3.50
CA ALA A 60 14.78 -5.78 4.90
C ALA A 60 13.97 -4.55 5.33
N ALA A 61 13.96 -3.48 4.53
CA ALA A 61 13.16 -2.28 4.81
C ALA A 61 11.64 -2.59 4.83
N PHE A 62 11.16 -3.39 3.88
CA PHE A 62 9.77 -3.83 3.86
C PHE A 62 9.41 -4.68 5.10
N ASN A 63 10.22 -5.67 5.44
CA ASN A 63 9.99 -6.55 6.58
C ASN A 63 10.09 -5.81 7.92
N ALA A 64 10.92 -4.76 8.00
CA ALA A 64 11.02 -3.87 9.15
C ALA A 64 9.82 -2.90 9.28
N GLY A 65 8.95 -2.83 8.27
CA GLY A 65 7.80 -1.94 8.26
C GLY A 65 8.13 -0.47 7.99
N THR A 66 9.35 -0.15 7.54
CA THR A 66 9.71 1.21 7.10
C THR A 66 9.15 1.52 5.71
N ILE A 67 8.77 0.48 4.96
CA ILE A 67 7.97 0.55 3.73
C ILE A 67 6.70 -0.27 3.92
N LEU A 68 5.53 0.34 3.71
CA LEU A 68 4.25 -0.35 3.73
C LEU A 68 3.81 -0.65 2.30
N ARG A 69 3.17 -1.80 2.06
CA ARG A 69 2.52 -2.13 0.78
C ARG A 69 1.01 -2.25 1.00
N THR A 70 0.23 -1.35 0.42
CA THR A 70 -1.23 -1.32 0.60
C THR A 70 -1.96 -0.66 -0.57
N HIS A 71 -3.29 -0.77 -0.60
CA HIS A 71 -4.13 -0.10 -1.59
C HIS A 71 -4.32 1.37 -1.22
N VAL A 72 -4.01 2.27 -2.17
CA VAL A 72 -4.17 3.72 -1.99
C VAL A 72 -4.28 4.41 -3.37
N LEU A 73 -4.72 5.67 -3.40
CA LEU A 73 -4.87 6.50 -4.61
C LEU A 73 -5.96 5.99 -5.57
N ARG A 74 -5.63 5.03 -6.44
CA ARG A 74 -6.52 4.47 -7.47
C ARG A 74 -6.63 2.94 -7.29
N PRO A 75 -7.38 2.50 -6.29
CA PRO A 75 -7.11 1.34 -5.40
C PRO A 75 -6.18 0.24 -5.96
N THR A 76 -4.91 0.56 -6.21
CA THR A 76 -3.88 -0.41 -6.57
C THR A 76 -2.84 -0.48 -5.47
N TRP A 77 -2.09 -1.58 -5.42
CA TRP A 77 -0.98 -1.72 -4.49
C TRP A 77 0.07 -0.65 -4.74
N HIS A 78 0.48 0.04 -3.67
CA HIS A 78 1.60 0.97 -3.67
C HIS A 78 2.49 0.72 -2.45
N PHE A 79 3.78 1.02 -2.61
CA PHE A 79 4.68 1.32 -1.51
C PHE A 79 4.45 2.74 -1.03
N VAL A 80 4.35 2.90 0.28
CA VAL A 80 4.22 4.18 0.97
C VAL A 80 5.00 4.14 2.29
N SER A 81 5.34 5.31 2.84
CA SER A 81 5.92 5.39 4.16
C SER A 81 4.83 5.26 5.25
N PRO A 82 5.17 4.77 6.46
CA PRO A 82 4.27 4.82 7.62
C PRO A 82 3.81 6.23 8.00
N ALA A 83 4.65 7.24 7.76
CA ALA A 83 4.30 8.64 8.02
C ALA A 83 3.23 9.16 7.05
N ASP A 84 3.18 8.62 5.83
CA ASP A 84 2.34 9.14 4.75
C ASP A 84 0.99 8.44 4.61
N ILE A 85 0.89 7.17 5.02
CA ILE A 85 -0.30 6.35 4.74
C ILE A 85 -1.60 6.99 5.25
N ARG A 86 -1.59 7.65 6.41
CA ARG A 86 -2.80 8.22 7.03
C ARG A 86 -3.38 9.36 6.19
N TRP A 87 -2.55 10.31 5.78
CA TRP A 87 -3.03 11.46 4.99
C TRP A 87 -3.36 11.05 3.56
N LEU A 88 -2.62 10.08 2.99
CA LEU A 88 -2.92 9.54 1.66
C LEU A 88 -4.29 8.86 1.61
N LEU A 89 -4.63 8.08 2.65
CA LEU A 89 -5.96 7.48 2.79
C LEU A 89 -7.05 8.53 3.01
N ALA A 90 -6.80 9.55 3.84
CA ALA A 90 -7.75 10.64 4.04
C ALA A 90 -8.04 11.41 2.73
N LEU A 91 -7.01 11.62 1.91
CA LEU A 91 -7.13 12.33 0.63
C LEU A 91 -7.81 11.49 -0.45
N SER A 92 -7.40 10.22 -0.61
CA SER A 92 -7.86 9.39 -1.73
C SER A 92 -9.06 8.50 -1.41
N GLY A 93 -9.24 8.13 -0.15
CA GLY A 93 -10.26 7.21 0.34
C GLY A 93 -11.68 7.55 -0.12
N PRO A 94 -12.18 8.80 0.06
CA PRO A 94 -13.55 9.15 -0.36
C PRO A 94 -13.84 8.85 -1.84
N ARG A 95 -12.88 9.12 -2.73
CA ARG A 95 -13.01 8.84 -4.16
C ARG A 95 -12.97 7.34 -4.45
N VAL A 96 -12.09 6.61 -3.78
CA VAL A 96 -11.97 5.14 -3.91
C VAL A 96 -13.26 4.45 -3.47
N GLN A 97 -13.79 4.82 -2.30
CA GLN A 97 -15.03 4.28 -1.75
C GLN A 97 -16.23 4.55 -2.68
N ALA A 98 -16.33 5.78 -3.20
CA ALA A 98 -17.36 6.13 -4.17
C ALA A 98 -17.25 5.29 -5.47
N GLY A 99 -16.03 5.08 -5.97
CA GLY A 99 -15.78 4.24 -7.14
C GLY A 99 -16.15 2.77 -6.93
N ASN A 100 -15.99 2.26 -5.71
CA ASN A 100 -16.30 0.87 -5.35
C ASN A 100 -17.75 0.64 -4.93
N ALA A 101 -18.59 1.68 -4.85
CA ALA A 101 -19.95 1.60 -4.30
C ALA A 101 -20.84 0.53 -4.98
N PHE A 102 -20.70 0.33 -6.29
CA PHE A 102 -21.38 -0.74 -7.01
C PHE A 102 -20.98 -2.12 -6.49
N MET A 103 -19.68 -2.34 -6.30
CA MET A 103 -19.13 -3.61 -5.84
C MET A 103 -19.48 -3.87 -4.37
N TYR A 104 -19.52 -2.85 -3.52
CA TYR A 104 -20.01 -2.97 -2.15
C TYR A 104 -21.46 -3.48 -2.10
N ARG A 105 -22.36 -2.93 -2.93
CA ARG A 105 -23.73 -3.45 -3.05
C ARG A 105 -23.76 -4.88 -3.57
N LYS A 106 -23.02 -5.17 -4.65
CA LYS A 106 -22.96 -6.52 -5.27
C LYS A 106 -22.40 -7.59 -4.31
N THR A 107 -21.53 -7.19 -3.38
CA THR A 107 -20.91 -8.08 -2.39
C THR A 107 -21.54 -7.98 -1.01
N GLU A 108 -22.67 -7.27 -0.88
CA GLU A 108 -23.42 -7.09 0.36
C GLU A 108 -22.53 -6.61 1.51
N LEU A 109 -21.74 -5.57 1.22
CA LEU A 109 -20.88 -4.87 2.16
C LEU A 109 -21.48 -3.49 2.43
N ASP A 110 -22.00 -3.30 3.64
CA ASP A 110 -22.44 -1.99 4.14
C ASP A 110 -21.51 -1.49 5.25
N ASP A 111 -21.71 -0.24 5.67
CA ASP A 111 -20.87 0.38 6.71
C ASP A 111 -20.92 -0.37 8.04
N ALA A 112 -22.05 -1.01 8.37
CA ALA A 112 -22.20 -1.76 9.61
C ALA A 112 -21.35 -3.04 9.58
N LEU A 113 -21.34 -3.75 8.45
CA LEU A 113 -20.52 -4.92 8.25
C LEU A 113 -19.04 -4.55 8.18
N PHE A 114 -18.66 -3.47 7.50
CA PHE A 114 -17.27 -2.98 7.51
C PHE A 114 -16.78 -2.71 8.93
N ARG A 115 -17.55 -2.01 9.77
CA ARG A 115 -17.19 -1.78 11.18
C ARG A 115 -16.96 -3.08 11.94
N ARG A 116 -17.81 -4.09 11.73
CA ARG A 116 -17.64 -5.42 12.35
C ARG A 116 -16.38 -6.13 11.85
N CYS A 117 -16.14 -6.15 10.54
CA CYS A 117 -14.94 -6.74 9.95
C CYS A 117 -13.66 -6.07 10.46
N HIS A 118 -13.63 -4.73 10.50
CA HIS A 118 -12.49 -3.97 11.00
C HIS A 118 -12.24 -4.22 12.48
N ALA A 119 -13.27 -4.39 13.31
CA ALA A 119 -13.12 -4.75 14.71
C ALA A 119 -12.50 -6.15 14.89
N VAL A 120 -12.88 -7.12 14.05
CA VAL A 120 -12.27 -8.46 14.02
C VAL A 120 -10.81 -8.38 13.60
N PHE A 121 -10.51 -7.68 12.50
CA PHE A 121 -9.14 -7.52 12.01
C PHE A 121 -8.23 -6.80 12.99
N THR A 122 -8.72 -5.71 13.60
CA THR A 122 -7.96 -4.96 14.61
C THR A 122 -7.53 -5.87 15.75
N ARG A 123 -8.47 -6.63 16.32
CA ARG A 123 -8.18 -7.57 17.42
C ARG A 123 -7.29 -8.73 17.00
N ALA A 124 -7.46 -9.23 15.78
CA ALA A 124 -6.64 -10.34 15.27
C ALA A 124 -5.19 -9.94 15.02
N LEU A 125 -4.93 -8.66 14.70
CA LEU A 125 -3.63 -8.12 14.31
C LEU A 125 -2.95 -7.26 15.40
N GLU A 126 -3.61 -7.02 16.53
CA GLU A 126 -3.03 -6.26 17.64
C GLU A 126 -1.83 -6.98 18.28
N GLY A 127 -0.94 -6.19 18.91
CA GLY A 127 0.23 -6.74 19.61
C GLY A 127 1.34 -7.26 18.68
N GLY A 128 1.43 -6.73 17.45
CA GLY A 128 2.48 -7.11 16.49
C GLY A 128 2.23 -8.43 15.76
N LYS A 129 1.00 -8.95 15.82
CA LYS A 129 0.62 -10.19 15.12
C LYS A 129 0.46 -9.93 13.62
N HIS A 130 0.89 -10.91 12.82
CA HIS A 130 0.70 -10.92 11.38
C HIS A 130 -0.04 -12.19 10.96
N LEU A 131 -1.06 -12.04 10.13
CA LEU A 131 -1.91 -13.14 9.69
C LEU A 131 -1.99 -13.18 8.17
N THR A 132 -2.08 -14.40 7.63
CA THR A 132 -2.35 -14.60 6.21
C THR A 132 -3.80 -14.20 5.90
N ARG A 133 -4.09 -14.01 4.61
CA ARG A 133 -5.46 -13.81 4.12
C ARG A 133 -6.40 -14.92 4.56
N SER A 134 -5.96 -16.18 4.52
CA SER A 134 -6.78 -17.32 4.96
C SER A 134 -7.03 -17.31 6.47
N ALA A 135 -6.04 -16.94 7.28
CA ALA A 135 -6.24 -16.82 8.72
C ALA A 135 -7.20 -15.68 9.08
N LEU A 136 -7.15 -14.54 8.38
CA LEU A 136 -8.12 -13.45 8.55
C LEU A 136 -9.53 -13.83 8.10
N GLN A 137 -9.65 -14.63 7.03
CA GLN A 137 -10.94 -15.21 6.62
C GLN A 137 -11.53 -16.10 7.71
N LEU A 138 -10.72 -16.98 8.31
CA LEU A 138 -11.14 -17.84 9.42
C LEU A 138 -11.54 -17.02 10.66
N ALA A 139 -10.83 -15.92 10.96
CA ALA A 139 -11.20 -15.02 12.06
C ALA A 139 -12.56 -14.36 11.84
N LEU A 140 -12.87 -13.96 10.60
CA LEU A 140 -14.21 -13.46 10.24
C LEU A 140 -15.28 -14.54 10.39
N ALA A 141 -15.01 -15.75 9.91
CA ALA A 141 -15.95 -16.87 10.02
C ALA A 141 -16.26 -17.20 11.49
N GLY A 142 -15.25 -17.19 12.36
CA GLY A 142 -15.43 -17.36 13.82
C GLY A 142 -16.25 -16.24 14.48
N ALA A 143 -16.33 -15.07 13.86
CA ALA A 143 -17.20 -13.96 14.28
C ALA A 143 -18.57 -13.96 13.56
N GLY A 144 -18.91 -15.05 12.86
CA GLY A 144 -20.17 -15.19 12.12
C GLY A 144 -20.23 -14.37 10.83
N ILE A 145 -19.09 -14.01 10.24
CA ILE A 145 -19.00 -13.24 8.99
C ILE A 145 -18.40 -14.12 7.90
N GLN A 146 -19.22 -14.54 6.94
CA GLN A 146 -18.78 -15.33 5.79
C GLN A 146 -18.32 -14.39 4.67
N ALA A 147 -17.03 -14.35 4.40
CA ALA A 147 -16.44 -13.55 3.34
C ALA A 147 -15.45 -14.38 2.53
N GLU A 148 -15.73 -14.55 1.23
CA GLU A 148 -14.89 -15.31 0.30
C GLU A 148 -14.70 -14.55 -1.01
N GLY A 149 -13.75 -14.99 -1.83
CA GLY A 149 -13.52 -14.46 -3.18
C GLY A 149 -13.44 -12.93 -3.21
N GLN A 150 -14.32 -12.32 -4.02
CA GLN A 150 -14.42 -10.86 -4.17
C GLN A 150 -14.87 -10.16 -2.90
N ARG A 151 -15.81 -10.72 -2.13
CA ARG A 151 -16.29 -10.12 -0.87
C ARG A 151 -15.15 -9.96 0.12
N LEU A 152 -14.34 -11.02 0.30
CA LEU A 152 -13.12 -10.93 1.13
C LEU A 152 -12.13 -9.92 0.56
N GLY A 153 -11.99 -9.84 -0.76
CA GLY A 153 -11.13 -8.84 -1.42
C GLY A 153 -11.51 -7.41 -1.05
N TYR A 154 -12.79 -7.05 -1.13
CA TYR A 154 -13.28 -5.72 -0.79
C TYR A 154 -13.31 -5.42 0.72
N VAL A 155 -13.39 -6.45 1.58
CA VAL A 155 -13.26 -6.28 3.04
C VAL A 155 -11.81 -5.95 3.46
N MET A 156 -10.83 -6.43 2.69
CA MET A 156 -9.39 -6.25 2.98
C MET A 156 -8.75 -5.06 2.25
N MET A 157 -9.50 -4.37 1.39
CA MET A 157 -9.07 -3.18 0.66
C MET A 157 -9.39 -1.92 1.45
#